data_AF-A0AB37KL86-F1
#
_entry.id   AF-A0AB37KL86-F1
#
_cell.length_a   1.000
_cell.length_b   1.000
_cell.length_c   1.000
_cell.angle_alpha   90.00
_cell.angle_beta   90.00
_cell.angle_gamma   90.00
#
_symmetry.space_group_name_H-M   'P 1'
#
loop_
_entity.id
_entity.type
_entity.pdbx_description
1 polymer ?
#
loop_
_entity_poly.entity_id
_entity_poly.type
_entity_poly.pdbx_seq_one_letter_code
_entity_poly.pdbx_strand_id
1 'polypeptide(L)'
;MKKLSVLAVAFLLAACGSSNNAPETKGTATSDKDDKGNTITVEITKQGDDVKSVSIDETYEGSTKKQLGEKYGMKAGTASDPSKLGQEWDEQIKNLEDYIVKNGIDKVELDEKGYPKNEDVRTGCTINIKRIMDTVKAASDSAK
;
A
#
# COMPACT_ATOMS: atom_id res chain seq x y z
N MET A 1 -34.54 3.53 -44.33
CA MET A 1 -33.35 3.84 -43.50
C MET A 1 -32.93 5.29 -43.68
N LYS A 2 -33.20 6.18 -42.73
CA LYS A 2 -32.26 7.21 -42.26
C LYS A 2 -32.85 7.89 -41.03
N LYS A 3 -31.97 8.13 -40.06
CA LYS A 3 -32.23 8.15 -38.62
C LYS A 3 -32.81 9.50 -38.19
N LEU A 4 -33.81 9.48 -37.31
CA LEU A 4 -34.22 10.63 -36.50
C LEU A 4 -33.36 10.68 -35.22
N SER A 5 -32.94 11.90 -34.89
CA SER A 5 -32.71 12.51 -33.57
C SER A 5 -32.02 11.70 -32.45
N VAL A 6 -30.99 12.29 -31.83
CA VAL A 6 -31.10 13.12 -30.61
C VAL A 6 -29.68 13.45 -30.16
N LEU A 7 -29.42 14.75 -30.02
CA LEU A 7 -28.25 15.34 -29.38
C LEU A 7 -28.34 15.07 -27.87
N ALA A 8 -27.45 14.26 -27.31
CA ALA A 8 -27.31 14.07 -25.87
C ALA A 8 -26.04 14.79 -25.40
N VAL A 9 -26.22 16.03 -24.93
CA VAL A 9 -25.25 16.73 -24.09
C VAL A 9 -25.23 16.01 -22.75
N ALA A 10 -24.21 15.17 -22.52
CA ALA A 10 -23.94 14.63 -21.20
C ALA A 10 -23.10 15.65 -20.44
N PHE A 11 -23.76 16.34 -19.51
CA PHE A 11 -23.14 17.18 -18.49
C PHE A 11 -21.97 16.43 -17.82
N LEU A 12 -20.77 17.00 -17.93
CA LEU A 12 -19.66 16.69 -17.02
C LEU A 12 -20.10 17.11 -15.61
N LEU A 13 -20.65 16.16 -14.86
CA LEU A 13 -20.76 16.28 -13.41
C LEU A 13 -19.34 16.24 -12.86
N ALA A 14 -18.79 17.41 -12.56
CA ALA A 14 -17.72 17.56 -11.60
C ALA A 14 -18.23 17.05 -10.24
N ALA A 15 -18.05 15.76 -9.99
CA ALA A 15 -18.27 15.15 -8.69
C ALA A 15 -17.09 15.53 -7.77
N CYS A 16 -17.01 16.81 -7.40
CA CYS A 16 -16.43 17.18 -6.12
C CYS A 16 -17.49 16.84 -5.05
N GLY A 17 -17.66 15.55 -4.77
CA GLY A 17 -18.67 15.03 -3.86
C GLY A 17 -18.02 14.40 -2.64
N SER A 18 -17.83 15.20 -1.59
CA SER A 18 -17.75 14.83 -0.18
C SER A 18 -17.72 13.32 0.15
N SER A 19 -16.51 12.74 0.28
CA SER A 19 -16.27 11.39 0.82
C SER A 19 -16.62 11.23 2.31
N ASN A 20 -17.16 12.26 2.97
CA ASN A 20 -17.18 12.34 4.44
C ASN A 20 -18.33 11.61 5.15
N ASN A 21 -19.23 10.91 4.44
CA ASN A 21 -20.41 10.26 5.04
C ASN A 21 -20.60 8.78 4.69
N ALA A 22 -19.73 8.16 3.89
CA ALA A 22 -19.79 6.71 3.70
C ALA A 22 -19.44 6.01 5.03
N PRO A 23 -20.05 4.85 5.34
CA PRO A 23 -19.59 4.04 6.48
C PRO A 23 -18.17 3.54 6.22
N GLU A 24 -17.41 3.34 7.30
CA GLU A 24 -16.11 2.69 7.20
C GLU A 24 -16.30 1.21 6.86
N THR A 25 -15.49 0.72 5.92
CA THR A 25 -15.38 -0.70 5.59
C THR A 25 -14.01 -1.20 5.99
N LYS A 26 -13.94 -2.47 6.40
CA LYS A 26 -12.67 -3.09 6.85
C LYS A 26 -12.34 -4.29 6.00
N GLY A 27 -11.09 -4.36 5.58
CA GLY A 27 -10.55 -5.45 4.77
C GLY A 27 -9.30 -6.06 5.41
N THR A 28 -9.07 -7.33 5.14
CA THR A 28 -7.86 -8.04 5.55
C THR A 28 -7.42 -9.03 4.48
N ALA A 29 -6.11 -9.17 4.32
CA ALA A 29 -5.52 -10.21 3.48
C ALA A 29 -4.21 -10.71 4.07
N THR A 30 -3.92 -11.98 3.80
CA THR A 30 -2.64 -12.61 4.07
C THR A 30 -2.12 -13.22 2.78
N SER A 31 -0.89 -12.91 2.42
CA SER A 31 -0.22 -13.50 1.25
C SER A 31 0.12 -14.98 1.46
N ASP A 32 0.29 -15.69 0.35
CA ASP A 32 0.94 -17.01 0.36
C ASP A 32 2.35 -16.92 0.96
N LYS A 33 2.80 -18.00 1.59
CA LYS A 33 4.14 -18.08 2.18
C LYS A 33 5.23 -17.87 1.12
N ASP A 34 6.28 -17.13 1.48
CA ASP A 34 7.51 -17.09 0.68
C ASP A 34 8.33 -18.39 0.82
N ASP A 35 9.49 -18.45 0.18
CA ASP A 35 10.43 -19.57 0.24
C ASP A 35 10.97 -19.87 1.65
N LYS A 36 10.89 -18.90 2.56
CA LYS A 36 11.28 -18.99 3.96
C LYS A 36 10.10 -19.23 4.91
N GLY A 37 8.88 -19.34 4.37
CA GLY A 37 7.67 -19.55 5.13
C GLY A 37 7.02 -18.27 5.69
N ASN A 38 7.54 -17.09 5.37
CA ASN A 38 7.02 -15.82 5.86
C ASN A 38 5.77 -15.38 5.10
N THR A 39 4.89 -14.64 5.75
CA THR A 39 3.64 -14.10 5.21
C THR A 39 3.56 -12.61 5.48
N ILE A 40 3.09 -11.85 4.49
CA ILE A 40 2.61 -10.48 4.69
C ILE A 40 1.13 -10.53 5.07
N THR A 41 0.77 -9.82 6.13
CA THR A 41 -0.62 -9.56 6.54
C THR A 41 -0.90 -8.08 6.41
N VAL A 42 -2.07 -7.76 5.83
CA VAL A 42 -2.55 -6.38 5.69
C VAL A 42 -3.93 -6.26 6.33
N GLU A 43 -4.12 -5.19 7.09
CA GLU A 43 -5.42 -4.71 7.56
C GLU A 43 -5.65 -3.31 7.01
N ILE A 44 -6.83 -3.06 6.44
CA ILE A 44 -7.16 -1.77 5.84
C ILE A 44 -8.55 -1.29 6.28
N THR A 45 -8.68 -0.01 6.57
CA THR A 45 -9.95 0.67 6.78
C THR A 45 -10.14 1.69 5.67
N LYS A 46 -11.29 1.66 5.01
CA LYS A 46 -11.66 2.59 3.94
C LYS A 46 -12.92 3.34 4.30
N GLN A 47 -13.10 4.53 3.74
CA GLN A 47 -14.36 5.28 3.77
C GLN A 47 -14.70 5.69 2.34
N GLY A 48 -15.59 4.94 1.69
CA GLY A 48 -15.72 5.01 0.23
C GLY A 48 -14.41 4.57 -0.44
N ASP A 49 -13.87 5.42 -1.32
CA ASP A 49 -12.60 5.16 -2.01
C ASP A 49 -11.37 5.57 -1.20
N ASP A 50 -11.55 6.40 -0.16
CA ASP A 50 -10.45 6.90 0.67
C ASP A 50 -9.92 5.80 1.60
N VAL A 51 -8.60 5.65 1.66
CA VAL A 51 -7.95 4.82 2.68
C VAL A 51 -7.80 5.62 3.97
N LYS A 52 -8.43 5.18 5.06
CA LYS A 52 -8.33 5.82 6.38
C LYS A 52 -7.16 5.29 7.20
N SER A 53 -6.90 4.00 7.11
CA SER A 53 -5.75 3.36 7.74
C SER A 53 -5.32 2.14 6.94
N VAL A 54 -4.03 1.86 6.89
CA VAL A 54 -3.48 0.60 6.42
C VAL A 54 -2.38 0.16 7.37
N SER A 55 -2.40 -1.10 7.79
CA SER A 55 -1.36 -1.72 8.59
C SER A 55 -0.84 -2.93 7.83
N ILE A 56 0.46 -2.95 7.58
CA ILE A 56 1.21 -3.95 6.84
C ILE A 56 2.24 -4.52 7.79
N ASP A 57 2.28 -5.84 7.91
CA ASP A 57 3.33 -6.53 8.67
C ASP A 57 3.77 -7.80 7.95
N GLU A 58 4.99 -8.24 8.20
CA GLU A 58 5.53 -9.46 7.62
C GLU A 58 6.09 -10.35 8.73
N THR A 59 5.77 -11.63 8.70
CA THR A 59 6.33 -12.58 9.67
C THR A 59 7.82 -12.79 9.42
N TYR A 60 8.56 -13.06 10.50
CA TYR A 60 9.97 -13.41 10.46
C TYR A 60 10.30 -14.24 11.70
N GLU A 61 10.81 -15.46 11.50
CA GLU A 61 11.32 -16.35 12.56
C GLU A 61 10.40 -16.47 13.79
N GLY A 62 9.09 -16.69 13.57
CA GLY A 62 8.12 -16.89 14.65
C GLY A 62 7.61 -15.61 15.33
N SER A 63 8.00 -14.43 14.84
CA SER A 63 7.45 -13.13 15.22
C SER A 63 7.06 -12.34 13.96
N THR A 64 6.79 -11.04 14.09
CA THR A 64 6.61 -10.12 12.96
C THR A 64 7.71 -9.08 12.93
N LYS A 65 7.99 -8.52 11.76
CA LYS A 65 9.05 -7.53 11.60
C LYS A 65 8.75 -6.25 12.38
N LYS A 66 7.48 -5.81 12.48
CA LYS A 66 7.13 -4.69 13.37
C LYS A 66 7.34 -5.02 14.86
N GLN A 67 7.05 -6.25 15.29
CA GLN A 67 7.32 -6.66 16.67
C GLN A 67 8.82 -6.72 16.99
N LEU A 68 9.63 -7.14 16.01
CA LEU A 68 11.09 -7.17 16.14
C LEU A 68 11.68 -5.75 16.16
N GLY A 69 11.14 -4.83 15.36
CA GLY A 69 11.66 -3.46 15.23
C GLY A 69 13.16 -3.48 14.94
N GLU A 70 13.95 -2.77 15.75
CA GLU A 70 15.42 -2.75 15.66
C GLU A 70 16.08 -4.15 15.73
N LYS A 71 15.45 -5.13 16.40
CA LYS A 71 15.99 -6.50 16.49
C LYS A 71 15.97 -7.23 15.15
N TYR A 72 15.17 -6.75 14.19
CA TYR A 72 15.22 -7.25 12.82
C TYR A 72 16.56 -6.90 12.15
N GLY A 73 17.14 -5.75 12.49
CA GLY A 73 18.53 -5.40 12.21
C GLY A 73 18.83 -4.92 10.78
N MET A 74 17.82 -4.44 10.04
CA MET A 74 18.02 -3.94 8.67
C MET A 74 18.86 -2.67 8.65
N LYS A 75 18.65 -1.77 9.62
CA LYS A 75 19.42 -0.52 9.74
C LYS A 75 20.87 -0.82 10.07
N ALA A 76 21.10 -1.66 11.07
CA ALA A 76 22.45 -2.08 11.46
C ALA A 76 23.18 -2.79 10.30
N GLY A 77 22.49 -3.68 9.58
CA GLY A 77 23.05 -4.39 8.43
C GLY A 77 23.34 -3.51 7.21
N THR A 78 22.75 -2.32 7.13
CA THR A 78 22.95 -1.38 6.01
C THR A 78 23.74 -0.12 6.39
N ALA A 79 24.09 0.06 7.66
CA ALA A 79 24.71 1.28 8.19
C ALA A 79 26.06 1.63 7.55
N SER A 80 26.78 0.65 7.00
CA SER A 80 28.10 0.86 6.37
C SER A 80 28.03 1.20 4.88
N ASP A 81 26.84 1.11 4.25
CA ASP A 81 26.66 1.38 2.83
C ASP A 81 25.87 2.69 2.63
N PRO A 82 26.54 3.79 2.23
CA PRO A 82 25.87 5.09 2.04
C PRO A 82 24.89 5.10 0.87
N SER A 83 24.86 4.05 0.04
CA SER A 83 23.84 3.88 -1.01
C SER A 83 22.52 3.31 -0.48
N LYS A 84 22.48 2.91 0.80
CA LYS A 84 21.28 2.39 1.46
C LYS A 84 20.61 3.48 2.28
N LEU A 85 19.30 3.31 2.46
CA LEU A 85 18.48 4.26 3.21
C LEU A 85 18.83 4.31 4.72
N GLY A 86 19.45 3.25 5.26
CA GLY A 86 19.85 3.21 6.67
C GLY A 86 18.65 3.29 7.62
N GLN A 87 17.56 2.61 7.27
CA GLN A 87 16.32 2.55 8.02
C GLN A 87 15.93 1.11 8.32
N GLU A 88 15.24 0.89 9.42
CA GLU A 88 14.61 -0.38 9.73
C GLU A 88 13.42 -0.67 8.80
N TRP A 89 13.02 -1.93 8.74
CA TRP A 89 11.92 -2.34 7.86
C TRP A 89 10.60 -1.70 8.25
N ASP A 90 10.31 -1.61 9.55
CA ASP A 90 9.09 -0.98 10.07
C ASP A 90 9.06 0.53 9.80
N GLU A 91 10.20 1.23 9.90
CA GLU A 91 10.35 2.63 9.49
C GLU A 91 9.98 2.80 7.99
N GLN A 92 10.50 1.92 7.13
CA GLN A 92 10.23 1.98 5.69
C GLN A 92 8.77 1.66 5.33
N ILE A 93 8.18 0.67 6.00
CA ILE A 93 6.78 0.31 5.80
C ILE A 93 5.85 1.40 6.30
N LYS A 94 6.17 2.04 7.43
CA LYS A 94 5.39 3.18 7.91
C LYS A 94 5.34 4.30 6.87
N ASN A 95 6.46 4.61 6.20
CA ASN A 95 6.48 5.61 5.12
C ASN A 95 5.56 5.22 3.95
N LEU A 96 5.52 3.93 3.59
CA LEU A 96 4.60 3.43 2.57
C LEU A 96 3.13 3.51 3.02
N GLU A 97 2.82 3.13 4.26
CA GLU A 97 1.48 3.22 4.83
C GLU A 97 0.96 4.66 4.85
N ASP A 98 1.77 5.60 5.34
CA ASP A 98 1.45 7.03 5.35
C ASP A 98 1.22 7.54 3.91
N TYR A 99 2.01 7.09 2.93
CA TYR A 99 1.82 7.43 1.52
C TYR A 99 0.50 6.89 0.97
N ILE A 100 0.14 5.64 1.27
CA ILE A 100 -1.12 5.02 0.83
C ILE A 100 -2.32 5.73 1.44
N VAL A 101 -2.27 6.09 2.73
CA VAL A 101 -3.36 6.85 3.38
C VAL A 101 -3.53 8.21 2.73
N LYS A 102 -2.42 8.90 2.42
CA LYS A 102 -2.48 10.25 1.84
C LYS A 102 -2.90 10.27 0.37
N ASN A 103 -2.45 9.30 -0.43
CA ASN A 103 -2.55 9.36 -1.90
C ASN A 103 -3.44 8.28 -2.49
N GLY A 104 -3.78 7.24 -1.73
CA GLY A 104 -4.48 6.05 -2.21
C GLY A 104 -3.54 4.96 -2.74
N ILE A 105 -4.07 3.74 -2.82
CA ILE A 105 -3.35 2.53 -3.25
C ILE A 105 -2.85 2.66 -4.69
N ASP A 106 -3.67 3.19 -5.59
CA ASP A 106 -3.39 3.28 -7.02
C ASP A 106 -2.28 4.27 -7.38
N LYS A 107 -1.83 5.09 -6.42
CA LYS A 107 -0.72 6.03 -6.61
C LYS A 107 0.65 5.43 -6.34
N VAL A 108 0.70 4.23 -5.77
CA VAL A 108 1.95 3.49 -5.59
C VAL A 108 2.31 2.80 -6.90
N GLU A 109 3.30 3.36 -7.59
CA GLU A 109 3.89 2.83 -8.81
C GLU A 109 5.14 2.01 -8.50
N LEU A 110 5.29 0.90 -9.21
CA LEU A 110 6.43 0.00 -9.08
C LEU A 110 7.22 -0.03 -10.39
N ASP A 111 8.53 -0.20 -10.29
CA ASP A 111 9.36 -0.55 -11.44
C ASP A 111 9.17 -2.03 -11.84
N GLU A 112 9.77 -2.45 -12.95
CA GLU A 112 9.67 -3.82 -13.46
C GLU A 112 10.18 -4.88 -12.48
N LYS A 113 11.03 -4.48 -11.53
CA LYS A 113 11.60 -5.37 -10.51
C LYS A 113 10.75 -5.38 -9.24
N GLY A 114 9.75 -4.52 -9.10
CA GLY A 114 8.86 -4.44 -7.94
C GLY A 114 9.32 -3.46 -6.84
N TYR A 115 10.27 -2.57 -7.13
CA TYR A 115 10.65 -1.49 -6.22
C TYR A 115 9.79 -0.25 -6.47
N PRO A 116 9.64 0.65 -5.48
CA PRO A 116 8.94 1.91 -5.69
C PRO A 116 9.56 2.71 -6.84
N LYS A 117 8.70 3.20 -7.73
CA LYS A 117 9.07 4.10 -8.83
C LYS A 117 8.84 5.56 -8.45
N ASN A 118 7.83 5.87 -7.62
CA ASN A 118 7.60 7.22 -7.13
C ASN A 118 8.77 7.71 -6.26
N GLU A 119 9.32 8.88 -6.55
CA GLU A 119 10.41 9.46 -5.75
C GLU A 119 9.98 9.69 -4.29
N ASP A 120 8.76 10.18 -4.07
CA ASP A 120 8.21 10.40 -2.73
C ASP A 120 8.13 9.12 -1.89
N VAL A 121 7.95 7.96 -2.52
CA VAL A 121 7.99 6.66 -1.82
C VAL A 121 9.43 6.20 -1.65
N ARG A 122 10.27 6.34 -2.69
CA ARG A 122 11.68 5.91 -2.67
C ARG A 122 12.52 6.59 -1.60
N THR A 123 12.19 7.83 -1.24
CA THR A 123 12.90 8.56 -0.17
C THR A 123 12.68 7.95 1.21
N GLY A 124 11.60 7.20 1.42
CA GLY A 124 11.26 6.56 2.69
C GLY A 124 11.15 5.04 2.64
N CYS A 125 11.17 4.42 1.45
CA CYS A 125 11.02 2.98 1.28
C CYS A 125 11.80 2.52 0.05
N THR A 126 12.82 1.69 0.27
CA THR A 126 13.72 1.18 -0.78
C THR A 126 13.65 -0.33 -0.97
N ILE A 127 12.86 -1.02 -0.14
CA ILE A 127 12.64 -2.46 -0.26
C ILE A 127 11.74 -2.79 -1.46
N ASN A 128 11.76 -4.05 -1.88
CA ASN A 128 10.80 -4.53 -2.87
C ASN A 128 9.41 -4.57 -2.23
N ILE A 129 8.43 -3.92 -2.87
CA ILE A 129 7.07 -3.79 -2.34
C ILE A 129 6.04 -4.50 -3.21
N LYS A 130 6.43 -5.30 -4.21
CA LYS A 130 5.47 -5.96 -5.10
C LYS A 130 4.50 -6.85 -4.34
N ARG A 131 5.01 -7.80 -3.56
CA ARG A 131 4.17 -8.73 -2.79
C ARG A 131 3.34 -8.00 -1.73
N ILE A 132 3.89 -6.93 -1.15
CA ILE A 132 3.18 -6.05 -0.22
C ILE A 132 1.98 -5.40 -0.92
N MET A 133 2.19 -4.74 -2.06
CA MET A 133 1.13 -4.05 -2.79
C MET A 133 0.09 -4.98 -3.38
N ASP A 134 0.48 -6.19 -3.80
CA ASP A 134 -0.47 -7.23 -4.21
C ASP A 134 -1.38 -7.62 -3.02
N THR A 135 -0.83 -7.73 -1.81
CA THR A 135 -1.59 -8.03 -0.59
C THR A 135 -2.46 -6.85 -0.13
N VAL A 136 -1.97 -5.61 -0.27
CA VAL A 136 -2.75 -4.39 0.02
C VAL A 136 -3.98 -4.30 -0.88
N LYS A 137 -3.84 -4.62 -2.18
CA LYS A 137 -4.97 -4.66 -3.12
C LYS A 137 -5.98 -5.73 -2.72
N ALA A 138 -5.51 -6.94 -2.41
CA ALA A 138 -6.39 -8.01 -1.92
C ALA A 138 -7.15 -7.62 -0.65
N ALA A 139 -6.49 -6.95 0.31
CA ALA A 139 -7.14 -6.44 1.51
C ALA A 139 -8.19 -5.38 1.17
N SER A 140 -7.87 -4.42 0.28
CA SER A 140 -8.82 -3.41 -0.19
C SER A 140 -10.05 -4.03 -0.88
N ASP A 141 -9.85 -5.05 -1.70
CA ASP A 141 -10.94 -5.75 -2.41
C ASP A 141 -11.83 -6.56 -1.46
N SER A 142 -11.29 -6.97 -0.31
CA SER A 142 -12.04 -7.67 0.73
C SER A 142 -12.86 -6.74 1.65
N ALA A 143 -12.68 -5.42 1.54
CA ALA A 143 -13.27 -4.45 2.45
C ALA A 143 -14.79 -4.38 2.28
N LYS A 144 -15.52 -4.56 3.38
CA LYS A 144 -17.00 -4.59 3.43
C LYS A 144 -17.54 -3.99 4.73
#